data_AF-K2F9R5-F1
#
_entry.id   AF-K2F9R5-F1
#
_cell.length_a   1.000
_cell.length_b   1.000
_cell.length_c   1.000
_cell.angle_alpha   90.00
_cell.angle_beta   90.00
_cell.angle_gamma   90.00
#
_symmetry.space_group_name_H-M   'P 1'
#
loop_
_entity.id
_entity.type
_entity.pdbx_description
1 polymer ?
#
loop_
_entity_poly.entity_id
_entity_poly.type
_entity_poly.pdbx_seq_one_letter_code
_entity_poly.pdbx_strand_id
1 'polypeptide(L)' 'MSQTTTMTVRISGALSEFVASNVGENGSYENISEYVRDLIRRDKERAEQEAFNRLK' A
#
# COMPACT_ATOMS: atom_id res chain seq x y z
N MET A 1 12.32 -5.97 18.75
CA MET A 1 11.68 -6.77 17.69
C MET A 1 10.64 -5.90 17.01
N SER A 2 10.58 -5.85 15.68
CA SER A 2 9.49 -5.17 14.98
C SER A 2 8.18 -5.91 15.25
N GLN A 3 7.16 -5.20 15.73
CA GLN A 3 5.84 -5.80 15.91
C GLN A 3 5.22 -6.04 14.54
N THR A 4 4.74 -7.25 14.30
CA THR A 4 3.96 -7.59 13.11
C THR A 4 2.48 -7.53 13.47
N THR A 5 1.70 -6.87 12.61
CA THR A 5 0.25 -6.81 12.75
C THR A 5 -0.37 -7.41 11.50
N THR A 6 -1.23 -8.41 11.69
CA THR A 6 -2.02 -9.00 10.61
C THR A 6 -3.34 -8.25 10.50
N MET A 7 -3.71 -7.86 9.27
CA MET A 7 -4.96 -7.18 8.97
C MET A 7 -5.65 -7.88 7.80
N THR A 8 -6.95 -8.09 7.89
CA THR A 8 -7.77 -8.57 6.77
C THR A 8 -8.44 -7.38 6.10
N VAL A 9 -8.23 -7.22 4.80
CA VAL A 9 -8.80 -6.13 4.00
C VAL A 9 -9.74 -6.72 2.97
N ARG A 10 -10.95 -6.16 2.86
CA ARG A 10 -11.91 -6.53 1.83
C ARG A 10 -11.81 -5.52 0.69
N ILE A 11 -11.48 -6.00 -0.50
CA ILE A 11 -11.40 -5.20 -1.73
C ILE A 11 -12.40 -5.78 -2.72
N SER A 12 -13.25 -4.95 -3.32
CA SER A 12 -14.31 -5.40 -4.22
C SER A 12 -14.50 -4.46 -5.42
N GLY A 13 -15.19 -4.95 -6.45
CA GLY A 13 -15.49 -4.20 -7.66
C GLY A 13 -14.23 -3.76 -8.41
N ALA A 14 -14.26 -2.56 -8.99
CA ALA A 14 -13.17 -2.00 -9.79
C ALA A 14 -11.81 -1.96 -9.05
N LEU A 15 -11.81 -1.81 -7.72
CA LEU A 15 -10.57 -1.85 -6.94
C LEU A 15 -9.95 -3.24 -6.91
N SER A 16 -10.77 -4.29 -6.91
CA SER A 16 -10.26 -5.68 -6.95
C SER A 16 -9.59 -5.97 -8.29
N GLU A 17 -10.19 -5.52 -9.39
CA GLU A 17 -9.61 -5.67 -10.75
C GLU A 17 -8.30 -4.90 -10.89
N PHE A 18 -8.27 -3.67 -10.37
CA PHE A 18 -7.06 -2.85 -10.37
C PHE A 18 -5.94 -3.48 -9.54
N VAL A 19 -6.23 -4.00 -8.34
CA VAL A 19 -5.20 -4.70 -7.54
C VAL A 19 -4.74 -5.97 -8.27
N ALA A 20 -5.64 -6.73 -8.86
CA ALA A 20 -5.30 -7.94 -9.61
C ALA A 20 -4.44 -7.66 -10.84
N SER A 21 -4.59 -6.52 -11.52
CA SER A 21 -3.71 -6.15 -12.65
C SER A 21 -2.29 -5.75 -12.23
N ASN A 22 -2.09 -5.43 -10.95
CA ASN A 22 -0.81 -5.00 -10.40
C ASN A 22 -0.10 -6.11 -9.62
N VAL A 23 -0.75 -7.25 -9.38
CA VAL A 23 -0.28 -8.34 -8.52
C VAL A 23 -0.28 -9.67 -9.28
N GLY A 24 0.78 -10.47 -9.14
CA GLY A 24 0.92 -11.78 -9.79
C GLY A 24 1.98 -11.78 -10.88
N GLU A 25 1.96 -12.79 -11.76
CA GLU A 25 3.05 -13.08 -12.73
C GLU A 25 3.37 -11.91 -13.68
N ASN A 26 2.36 -11.12 -14.05
CA ASN A 26 2.53 -9.95 -14.91
C ASN A 26 2.45 -8.61 -14.13
N GLY A 27 2.29 -8.68 -12.81
CA GLY A 27 2.18 -7.53 -11.92
C GLY A 27 3.54 -7.06 -11.42
N SER A 28 3.59 -5.84 -10.88
CA SER A 28 4.81 -5.31 -10.24
C SER A 28 5.02 -5.85 -8.82
N TYR A 29 4.05 -6.61 -8.29
CA TYR A 29 4.04 -7.12 -6.93
C TYR A 29 3.69 -8.61 -6.91
N GLU A 30 4.27 -9.38 -6.00
CA GLU A 30 4.02 -10.82 -5.92
C GLU A 30 2.67 -11.13 -5.26
N ASN A 31 2.25 -10.30 -4.30
CA ASN A 31 1.00 -10.49 -3.57
C ASN A 31 0.36 -9.16 -3.11
N ILE A 32 -0.92 -9.24 -2.75
CA ILE A 32 -1.71 -8.08 -2.32
C ILE A 32 -1.11 -7.44 -1.06
N SER A 33 -0.62 -8.24 -0.12
CA SER A 33 -0.05 -7.72 1.13
C SER A 33 1.22 -6.90 0.88
N GLU A 34 2.05 -7.29 -0.09
CA GLU A 34 3.19 -6.51 -0.54
C GLU A 34 2.72 -5.18 -1.13
N TYR A 35 1.77 -5.22 -2.05
CA TYR A 35 1.22 -4.02 -2.68
C TYR A 35 0.67 -3.03 -1.64
N VAL A 36 -0.12 -3.53 -0.68
CA VAL A 36 -0.70 -2.71 0.39
C VAL A 36 0.39 -2.10 1.29
N ARG A 37 1.44 -2.85 1.65
CA ARG A 37 2.57 -2.30 2.43
C ARG A 37 3.28 -1.19 1.69
N ASP A 38 3.45 -1.35 0.37
CA ASP A 38 4.06 -0.33 -0.48
C ASP A 38 3.22 0.95 -0.53
N LEU A 39 1.89 0.82 -0.65
CA LEU A 39 0.96 1.95 -0.59
C LEU A 39 1.02 2.67 0.77
N ILE A 40 1.05 1.94 1.88
CA ILE A 40 1.17 2.51 3.22
C ILE A 40 2.50 3.27 3.38
N ARG A 41 3.60 2.76 2.82
CA ARG A 41 4.89 3.45 2.86
C ARG A 41 4.84 4.78 2.10
N ARG A 42 4.28 4.79 0.90
CA ARG A 42 4.12 6.01 0.08
C ARG A 42 3.17 7.03 0.74
N ASP A 43 2.11 6.55 1.38
CA ASP A 43 1.18 7.39 2.14
C ASP A 43 1.90 8.07 3.32
N LYS A 44 2.67 7.29 4.09
CA LYS A 44 3.50 7.81 5.19
C LYS A 44 4.49 8.88 4.70
N GLU A 45 5.23 8.60 3.63
CA GLU A 45 6.20 9.54 3.06
C GLU A 45 5.54 10.86 2.62
N ARG A 46 4.36 10.78 2.00
CA ARG A 46 3.58 11.96 1.62
C ARG A 46 3.15 12.76 2.86
N ALA A 47 2.63 12.09 3.88
CA ALA A 47 2.18 12.74 5.11
C ALA A 47 3.35 13.43 5.85
N GLU A 48 4.52 12.79 5.90
CA GLU A 48 5.75 13.37 6.48
C GLU A 48 6.23 14.59 5.69
N GLN A 49 6.22 14.52 4.35
CA GLN A 49 6.60 15.65 3.49
C GLN A 49 5.64 16.84 3.66
N GLU A 50 4.33 16.58 3.73
CA GLU A 50 3.33 17.62 3.97
C GLU A 50 3.51 18.26 5.35
N ALA A 51 3.77 17.45 6.39
CA ALA A 51 4.04 17.95 7.73
C ALA A 51 5.30 18.84 7.77
N PHE A 52 6.37 18.42 7.09
CA PHE A 52 7.58 19.22 6.97
C PHE A 52 7.32 20.55 6.24
N ASN A 53 6.59 20.52 5.12
CA ASN A 53 6.27 21.72 4.35
C ASN A 53 5.42 22.73 5.13
N ARG A 54 4.56 22.28 6.05
CA ARG A 54 3.74 23.16 6.91
C ARG A 54 4.54 23.91 7.98
N LEU A 55 5.76 23.46 8.29
CA LEU A 55 6.63 24.06 9.30
C LEU A 55 7.65 25.06 8.73
N LYS A 56 7.67 25.23 7.41
CA LYS A 56 8.55 26.15 6.69
C LYS A 56 7.83 27.47 6.38
#